data_AF-A0A9W8L6T4-F1
#
_entry.id   AF-A0A9W8L6T4-F1
#
_cell.length_a   1.000
_cell.length_b   1.000
_cell.length_c   1.000
_cell.angle_alpha   90.00
_cell.angle_beta   90.00
_cell.angle_gamma   90.00
#
_symmetry.space_group_name_H-M   'P 1'
#
loop_
_entity.id
_entity.type
_entity.pdbx_description
1 polymer ?
#
loop_
_entity_poly.entity_id
_entity_poly.type
_entity_poly.pdbx_seq_one_letter_code
_entity_poly.pdbx_strand_id
1 'polypeptide(L)'
;MVLDVLRALSVKKAEVFVKAIAGVLDPVVESMQSKSIAHPDAIATVVAPRFVLLSWINVALSVPIVQLGVEPESLVADPAWKRLVLLASRLLLGIAPAHPGQKGTKSHSLSSSAHHDVWRTLRGCPKMIAPMLTILTADTSGSDASVLIGNIVSTAVHLPGKDALSVVETYKDAIISYIDRVLLGSKTPVSYSSVADLRDFLRTFVGNQFELLFKQSIAKMLLRSPEAGLPTCLWMLEMLDNVDLSSLYLEVFADTLASNLLKSSNGSVRQSAADLLAFLADSPKTNEDAVKAVEIITKPLVQGRYTQPEHRIVAYRLLGGVKTDNGWVSSVEILAALIKMTSKETHEAAVGALFTAIGRHVAIIIESLRDEESTEGHEKCKEALRQFSEAAVKGLALPERSAIVRQGWAADAIGEPLWKAVHEGLTTAWATEYIQPLVKALAATAEKATSSPLTAGSSGTLDAHVGFALALRSANGNSIVGVEKLVSLVTGTEKSLVLWDKVYHKCTSLRECVWLLRAVQMLFARGCDDVRLARVLVWVLCKFPDPSLAVSRAGLSAVEWMSGISAKRLWTMMAPAVLDEVTASADKDSVPYKWTKILRA
;
A
#
# COMPACT_ATOMS: atom_id res chain seq x y z
N MET A 1 -6.77 43.95 12.41
CA MET A 1 -7.85 44.71 13.06
C MET A 1 -8.45 43.99 14.27
N VAL A 2 -9.20 42.88 14.13
CA VAL A 2 -9.83 42.22 15.30
C VAL A 2 -8.81 41.73 16.33
N LEU A 3 -7.74 41.05 15.88
CA LEU A 3 -6.66 40.61 16.78
C LEU A 3 -5.98 41.79 17.50
N ASP A 4 -5.84 42.94 16.85
CA ASP A 4 -5.23 44.14 17.45
C ASP A 4 -6.14 44.74 18.51
N VAL A 5 -7.46 44.74 18.27
CA VAL A 5 -8.47 45.15 19.27
C VAL A 5 -8.46 44.18 20.45
N LEU A 6 -8.40 42.87 20.21
CA LEU A 6 -8.32 41.87 21.28
C LEU A 6 -7.06 42.06 22.12
N ARG A 7 -5.91 42.29 21.50
CA ARG A 7 -4.65 42.61 22.20
C ARG A 7 -4.74 43.92 22.99
N ALA A 8 -5.37 44.95 22.43
CA ALA A 8 -5.55 46.23 23.13
C ALA A 8 -6.50 46.10 24.33
N LEU A 9 -7.57 45.30 24.21
CA LEU A 9 -8.50 45.01 25.30
C LEU A 9 -7.84 44.17 26.39
N SER A 10 -7.00 43.21 26.01
CA SER A 10 -6.30 42.35 26.96
C SER A 10 -5.39 43.18 27.89
N VAL A 11 -4.67 44.16 27.34
CA VAL A 11 -3.79 45.05 28.12
C VAL A 11 -4.58 45.88 29.14
N LYS A 12 -5.82 46.27 28.83
CA LYS A 12 -6.62 47.14 29.71
C LYS A 12 -7.30 46.41 30.86
N LYS A 13 -7.80 45.18 30.63
CA LYS A 13 -8.57 44.39 31.62
C LYS A 13 -8.38 42.89 31.41
N ALA A 14 -7.16 42.39 31.59
CA ALA A 14 -6.79 41.01 31.27
C ALA A 14 -7.64 39.92 31.97
N GLU A 15 -7.99 40.05 33.25
CA GLU A 15 -8.82 39.04 33.94
C GLU A 15 -10.25 38.96 33.36
N VAL A 16 -10.87 40.12 33.16
CA VAL A 16 -12.21 40.21 32.57
C VAL A 16 -12.19 39.72 31.13
N PHE A 17 -11.10 39.98 30.41
CA PHE A 17 -10.91 39.58 29.03
C PHE A 17 -10.92 38.04 28.87
N VAL A 18 -10.15 37.30 29.67
CA VAL A 18 -10.10 35.82 29.57
C VAL A 18 -11.48 35.20 29.84
N LYS A 19 -12.17 35.66 30.88
CA LYS A 19 -13.53 35.19 31.21
C LYS A 19 -14.54 35.50 30.11
N ALA A 20 -14.49 36.72 29.56
CA ALA A 20 -15.38 37.14 28.48
C ALA A 20 -15.14 36.32 27.19
N ILE A 21 -13.87 36.13 26.80
CA ILE A 21 -13.53 35.34 25.61
C ILE A 21 -13.96 33.89 25.78
N ALA A 22 -13.70 33.28 26.94
CA ALA A 22 -14.16 31.92 27.22
C ALA A 22 -15.69 31.80 27.09
N GLY A 23 -16.44 32.70 27.73
CA GLY A 23 -17.91 32.67 27.69
C GLY A 23 -18.52 32.91 26.30
N VAL A 24 -17.89 33.75 25.47
CA VAL A 24 -18.35 34.03 24.10
C VAL A 24 -18.00 32.90 23.14
N LEU A 25 -16.79 32.36 23.23
CA LEU A 25 -16.31 31.37 22.28
C LEU A 25 -16.89 29.99 22.53
N ASP A 26 -17.18 29.65 23.76
CA ASP A 26 -17.67 28.34 24.14
C ASP A 26 -18.89 27.87 23.33
N PRO A 27 -20.05 28.56 23.34
CA PRO A 27 -21.22 28.13 22.57
C PRO A 27 -20.95 28.09 21.06
N VAL A 28 -20.07 28.96 20.55
CA VAL A 28 -19.71 28.99 19.13
C VAL A 28 -18.92 27.74 18.75
N VAL A 29 -17.91 27.37 19.54
CA VAL A 29 -17.09 26.18 19.28
C VAL A 29 -17.91 24.91 19.45
N GLU A 30 -18.80 24.85 20.45
CA GLU A 30 -19.71 23.71 20.64
C GLU A 30 -20.67 23.56 19.45
N SER A 31 -21.17 24.66 18.88
CA SER A 31 -22.01 24.62 17.66
C SER A 31 -21.28 24.11 16.42
N MET A 32 -19.94 24.21 16.39
CA MET A 32 -19.11 23.72 15.29
C MET A 32 -18.74 22.24 15.42
N GLN A 33 -18.93 21.61 16.58
CA GLN A 33 -18.58 20.19 16.77
C GLN A 33 -19.57 19.29 16.03
N SER A 34 -19.04 18.25 15.36
CA SER A 34 -19.91 17.23 14.79
C SER A 34 -20.57 16.45 15.91
N LYS A 35 -21.88 16.19 15.78
CA LYS A 35 -22.59 15.28 16.68
C LYS A 35 -22.09 13.83 16.59
N SER A 36 -21.32 13.49 15.56
CA SER A 36 -20.71 12.16 15.37
C SER A 36 -19.31 12.27 14.79
N ILE A 37 -18.34 11.65 15.48
CA ILE A 37 -16.94 11.51 15.04
C ILE A 37 -16.85 10.56 13.82
N ALA A 38 -17.89 9.76 13.54
CA ALA A 38 -17.91 8.81 12.43
C ALA A 38 -17.93 9.47 11.04
N HIS A 39 -18.18 10.78 10.95
CA HIS A 39 -18.13 11.54 9.70
C HIS A 39 -17.16 12.72 9.82
N PRO A 40 -15.84 12.46 9.86
CA PRO A 40 -14.84 13.52 9.99
C PRO A 40 -14.88 14.53 8.82
N ASP A 41 -15.39 14.12 7.66
CA ASP A 41 -15.61 15.01 6.51
C ASP A 41 -16.64 16.12 6.79
N ALA A 42 -17.61 15.88 7.68
CA ALA A 42 -18.56 16.93 8.10
C ALA A 42 -17.86 18.03 8.92
N ILE A 43 -16.81 17.68 9.67
CA ILE A 43 -15.99 18.59 10.48
C ILE A 43 -15.12 19.49 9.57
N ALA A 44 -14.64 18.95 8.45
CA ALA A 44 -13.71 19.61 7.53
C ALA A 44 -14.31 20.80 6.74
N THR A 45 -15.63 21.01 6.75
CA THR A 45 -16.27 22.11 6.00
C THR A 45 -16.13 23.49 6.65
N VAL A 46 -15.67 23.56 7.92
CA VAL A 46 -15.61 24.80 8.72
C VAL A 46 -14.18 25.14 9.18
N VAL A 47 -13.16 24.75 8.41
CA VAL A 47 -11.74 24.87 8.82
C VAL A 47 -11.30 26.33 9.04
N ALA A 48 -11.67 27.26 8.15
CA ALA A 48 -11.22 28.65 8.23
C ALA A 48 -11.77 29.40 9.46
N PRO A 49 -13.08 29.34 9.79
CA PRO A 49 -13.58 29.91 11.04
C PRO A 49 -12.90 29.31 12.29
N ARG A 50 -12.67 27.99 12.31
CA ARG A 50 -11.98 27.33 13.43
C ARG A 50 -10.57 27.91 13.65
N PHE A 51 -9.82 28.13 12.58
CA PHE A 51 -8.48 28.74 12.66
C PHE A 51 -8.52 30.18 13.22
N VAL A 52 -9.51 30.99 12.82
CA VAL A 52 -9.69 32.34 13.34
C VAL A 52 -9.97 32.30 14.85
N LEU A 53 -10.90 31.44 15.28
CA LEU A 53 -11.23 31.30 16.70
C LEU A 53 -10.03 30.79 17.52
N LEU A 54 -9.25 29.85 16.98
CA LEU A 54 -8.03 29.36 17.61
C LEU A 54 -7.01 30.49 17.81
N SER A 55 -6.85 31.36 16.81
CA SER A 55 -5.97 32.54 16.93
C SER A 55 -6.40 33.47 18.06
N TRP A 56 -7.71 33.62 18.29
CA TRP A 56 -8.24 34.44 19.39
C TRP A 56 -8.01 33.78 20.75
N ILE A 57 -8.21 32.46 20.84
CA ILE A 57 -7.92 31.68 22.05
C ILE A 57 -6.44 31.75 22.38
N ASN A 58 -5.55 31.62 21.40
CA ASN A 58 -4.10 31.71 21.58
C ASN A 58 -3.68 33.05 22.19
N VAL A 59 -4.26 34.17 21.71
CA VAL A 59 -4.06 35.49 22.33
C VAL A 59 -4.54 35.47 23.78
N ALA A 60 -5.78 35.03 24.04
CA ALA A 60 -6.35 35.02 25.39
C ALA A 60 -5.57 34.13 26.39
N LEU A 61 -5.06 32.99 25.95
CA LEU A 61 -4.29 32.09 26.80
C LEU A 61 -2.94 32.68 27.24
N SER A 62 -2.30 33.51 26.39
CA SER A 62 -1.01 34.15 26.69
C SER A 62 -1.09 35.33 27.66
N VAL A 63 -2.25 35.97 27.75
CA VAL A 63 -2.44 37.25 28.45
C VAL A 63 -2.18 37.17 29.96
N PRO A 64 -2.71 36.18 30.72
CA PRO A 64 -2.46 36.09 32.16
C PRO A 64 -0.98 36.01 32.52
N ILE A 65 -0.20 35.26 31.74
CA ILE A 65 1.22 35.06 32.08
C ILE A 65 2.06 36.23 31.60
N VAL A 66 1.88 36.66 30.35
CA VAL A 66 2.75 37.69 29.74
C VAL A 66 2.42 39.09 30.27
N GLN A 67 1.14 39.41 30.47
CA GLN A 67 0.71 40.78 30.82
C GLN A 67 0.42 40.96 32.31
N LEU A 68 -0.15 39.95 32.97
CA LEU A 68 -0.50 40.05 34.39
C LEU A 68 0.55 39.45 35.33
N GLY A 69 1.53 38.70 34.80
CA GLY A 69 2.52 38.01 35.63
C GLY A 69 1.90 36.98 36.57
N VAL A 70 0.75 36.41 36.19
CA VAL A 70 0.06 35.39 36.99
C VAL A 70 0.94 34.14 37.05
N GLU A 71 1.12 33.61 38.26
CA GLU A 71 1.87 32.37 38.46
C GLU A 71 1.17 31.19 37.77
N PRO A 72 1.89 30.39 36.97
CA PRO A 72 1.29 29.33 36.14
C PRO A 72 0.40 28.34 36.89
N GLU A 73 0.74 28.02 38.14
CA GLU A 73 0.02 27.05 38.97
C GLU A 73 -1.40 27.52 39.29
N SER A 74 -1.60 28.82 39.44
CA SER A 74 -2.93 29.39 39.74
C SER A 74 -3.90 29.29 38.56
N LEU A 75 -3.38 29.18 37.33
CA LEU A 75 -4.20 29.06 36.12
C LEU A 75 -4.94 27.73 36.02
N VAL A 76 -4.40 26.67 36.63
CA VAL A 76 -5.05 25.35 36.66
C VAL A 76 -6.39 25.41 37.38
N ALA A 77 -6.51 26.30 38.38
CA ALA A 77 -7.72 26.51 39.15
C ALA A 77 -8.73 27.47 38.48
N ASP A 78 -8.32 28.25 37.46
CA ASP A 78 -9.21 29.17 36.76
C ASP A 78 -10.11 28.41 35.74
N PRO A 79 -11.43 28.35 35.96
CA PRO A 79 -12.34 27.64 35.06
C PRO A 79 -12.37 28.22 33.64
N ALA A 80 -12.18 29.54 33.48
CA ALA A 80 -12.20 30.18 32.17
C ALA A 80 -10.96 29.82 31.36
N TRP A 81 -9.79 29.86 31.99
CA TRP A 81 -8.54 29.46 31.35
C TRP A 81 -8.55 27.97 30.99
N LYS A 82 -9.01 27.11 31.93
CA LYS A 82 -9.23 25.69 31.66
C LYS A 82 -10.15 25.44 30.48
N ARG A 83 -11.26 26.19 30.38
CA ARG A 83 -12.18 26.07 29.24
C ARG A 83 -11.49 26.45 27.94
N LEU A 84 -10.73 27.55 27.89
CA LEU A 84 -9.99 27.96 26.69
C LEU A 84 -8.99 26.91 26.20
N VAL A 85 -8.26 26.25 27.12
CA VAL A 85 -7.33 25.16 26.77
C VAL A 85 -8.07 24.01 26.08
N LEU A 86 -9.24 23.61 26.60
CA LEU A 86 -10.06 22.55 26.02
C LEU A 86 -10.73 22.96 24.69
N LEU A 87 -11.10 24.24 24.55
CA LEU A 87 -11.63 24.76 23.29
C LEU A 87 -10.54 24.81 22.21
N ALA A 88 -9.31 25.15 22.56
CA ALA A 88 -8.17 25.13 21.65
C ALA A 88 -7.92 23.72 21.09
N SER A 89 -7.96 22.69 21.93
CA SER A 89 -7.77 21.30 21.49
C SER A 89 -8.85 20.83 20.51
N ARG A 90 -10.12 21.16 20.76
CA ARG A 90 -11.25 20.85 19.86
C ARG A 90 -11.18 21.58 18.53
N LEU A 91 -10.77 22.84 18.55
CA LEU A 91 -10.60 23.62 17.33
C LEU A 91 -9.49 23.03 16.48
N LEU A 92 -8.34 22.72 17.08
CA LEU A 92 -7.23 22.07 16.39
C LEU A 92 -7.65 20.73 15.78
N LEU A 93 -8.33 19.87 16.53
CA LEU A 93 -8.79 18.57 16.04
C LEU A 93 -9.61 18.68 14.75
N GLY A 94 -10.55 19.63 14.67
CA GLY A 94 -11.34 19.78 13.45
C GLY A 94 -10.74 20.69 12.38
N ILE A 95 -9.53 21.21 12.58
CA ILE A 95 -8.69 21.76 11.51
C ILE A 95 -7.79 20.66 10.94
N ALA A 96 -7.40 19.68 11.77
CA ALA A 96 -6.45 18.64 11.44
C ALA A 96 -6.98 17.63 10.37
N PRO A 97 -6.09 16.96 9.62
CA PRO A 97 -6.49 16.05 8.54
C PRO A 97 -7.22 14.81 9.08
N ALA A 98 -8.26 14.37 8.36
CA ALA A 98 -9.06 13.21 8.75
C ALA A 98 -8.31 11.87 8.53
N HIS A 99 -7.44 11.82 7.53
CA HIS A 99 -6.75 10.61 7.10
C HIS A 99 -5.30 10.88 6.67
N PRO A 100 -4.41 9.88 6.75
CA PRO A 100 -3.08 9.97 6.17
C PRO A 100 -3.16 10.23 4.67
N GLY A 101 -2.26 11.08 4.14
CA GLY A 101 -2.09 11.29 2.70
C GLY A 101 -2.91 12.43 2.07
N GLN A 102 -3.74 13.18 2.81
CA GLN A 102 -4.46 14.37 2.29
C GLN A 102 -3.54 15.59 2.05
N LYS A 103 -2.45 15.42 1.28
CA LYS A 103 -1.56 16.52 0.89
C LYS A 103 -2.20 17.39 -0.20
N GLY A 104 -1.91 18.69 -0.19
CA GLY A 104 -2.30 19.62 -1.26
C GLY A 104 -3.74 20.17 -1.17
N THR A 105 -4.49 19.83 -0.13
CA THR A 105 -5.83 20.41 0.10
C THR A 105 -5.73 21.74 0.87
N LYS A 106 -6.73 22.62 0.74
CA LYS A 106 -6.84 23.84 1.57
C LYS A 106 -6.86 23.54 3.07
N SER A 107 -7.41 22.38 3.45
CA SER A 107 -7.43 21.92 4.85
C SER A 107 -6.01 21.72 5.38
N HIS A 108 -5.13 21.09 4.59
CA HIS A 108 -3.75 20.85 4.98
C HIS A 108 -2.95 22.15 5.23
N SER A 109 -3.11 23.19 4.39
CA SER A 109 -2.40 24.46 4.62
C SER A 109 -2.88 25.18 5.88
N LEU A 110 -4.18 25.13 6.17
CA LEU A 110 -4.76 25.71 7.38
C LEU A 110 -4.37 24.93 8.63
N SER A 111 -4.32 23.60 8.58
CA SER A 111 -3.78 22.76 9.66
C SER A 111 -2.34 23.11 9.99
N SER A 112 -1.47 23.21 8.97
CA SER A 112 -0.09 23.65 9.19
C SER A 112 -0.05 25.05 9.81
N SER A 113 -0.86 25.99 9.34
CA SER A 113 -0.92 27.36 9.88
C SER A 113 -1.39 27.38 11.35
N ALA A 114 -2.38 26.55 11.70
CA ALA A 114 -2.88 26.40 13.06
C ALA A 114 -1.79 25.88 14.01
N HIS A 115 -1.04 24.85 13.61
CA HIS A 115 0.07 24.33 14.40
C HIS A 115 1.15 25.40 14.62
N HIS A 116 1.55 26.14 13.57
CA HIS A 116 2.52 27.23 13.70
C HIS A 116 2.04 28.35 14.62
N ASP A 117 0.74 28.66 14.64
CA ASP A 117 0.20 29.70 15.51
C ASP A 117 0.21 29.29 17.00
N VAL A 118 -0.13 28.02 17.27
CA VAL A 118 -0.01 27.43 18.62
C VAL A 118 1.46 27.38 19.05
N TRP A 119 2.36 26.93 18.17
CA TRP A 119 3.79 26.93 18.45
C TRP A 119 4.30 28.33 18.77
N ARG A 120 3.94 29.35 17.99
CA ARG A 120 4.36 30.73 18.24
C ARG A 120 3.91 31.19 19.63
N THR A 121 2.68 30.87 20.00
CA THR A 121 2.12 31.19 21.32
C THR A 121 2.89 30.52 22.44
N LEU A 122 3.13 29.21 22.34
CA LEU A 122 3.86 28.44 23.34
C LEU A 122 5.34 28.85 23.44
N ARG A 123 6.02 29.13 22.32
CA ARG A 123 7.40 29.64 22.30
C ARG A 123 7.50 31.03 22.93
N GLY A 124 6.48 31.87 22.71
CA GLY A 124 6.40 33.19 23.32
C GLY A 124 6.12 33.15 24.82
N CYS A 125 5.57 32.05 25.33
CA CYS A 125 5.26 31.89 26.75
C CYS A 125 5.41 30.44 27.25
N PRO A 126 6.65 29.91 27.36
CA PRO A 126 6.90 28.50 27.71
C PRO A 126 6.33 28.09 29.08
N LYS A 127 6.17 29.05 30.00
CA LYS A 127 5.55 28.83 31.32
C LYS A 127 4.10 28.30 31.25
N MET A 128 3.42 28.43 30.11
CA MET A 128 2.08 27.86 29.89
C MET A 128 2.08 26.33 29.77
N ILE A 129 3.21 25.73 29.42
CA ILE A 129 3.29 24.30 29.08
C ILE A 129 2.84 23.42 30.25
N ALA A 130 3.39 23.64 31.45
CA ALA A 130 3.06 22.87 32.64
C ALA A 130 1.56 22.90 32.97
N PRO A 131 0.91 24.06 33.20
CA PRO A 131 -0.51 24.10 33.54
C PRO A 131 -1.42 23.59 32.41
N MET A 132 -1.04 23.77 31.13
CA MET A 132 -1.80 23.19 30.01
C MET A 132 -1.74 21.65 30.04
N LEU A 133 -0.56 21.07 30.28
CA LEU A 133 -0.42 19.62 30.40
C LEU A 133 -1.23 19.09 31.59
N THR A 134 -1.20 19.74 32.75
CA THR A 134 -2.04 19.37 33.90
C THR A 134 -3.52 19.24 33.52
N ILE A 135 -4.03 20.20 32.74
CA ILE A 135 -5.43 20.22 32.31
C ILE A 135 -5.70 19.15 31.25
N LEU A 136 -4.82 19.01 30.26
CA LEU A 136 -5.02 18.13 29.12
C LEU A 136 -4.87 16.65 29.49
N THR A 137 -4.06 16.30 30.48
CA THR A 137 -3.90 14.92 30.96
C THR A 137 -4.89 14.53 32.06
N ALA A 138 -5.72 15.46 32.57
CA ALA A 138 -6.69 15.18 33.61
C ALA A 138 -7.75 14.14 33.18
N ASP A 139 -8.36 13.46 34.16
CA ASP A 139 -9.33 12.37 33.91
C ASP A 139 -10.58 12.79 33.12
N THR A 140 -10.91 14.08 33.12
CA THR A 140 -12.05 14.62 32.37
C THR A 140 -11.75 14.86 30.88
N SER A 141 -10.49 14.73 30.46
CA SER A 141 -10.08 15.04 29.08
C SER A 141 -10.43 13.93 28.10
N GLY A 142 -10.94 14.33 26.93
CA GLY A 142 -11.26 13.46 25.81
C GLY A 142 -10.09 13.31 24.83
N SER A 143 -10.33 12.61 23.71
CA SER A 143 -9.33 12.36 22.66
C SER A 143 -8.95 13.61 21.86
N ASP A 144 -9.76 14.67 21.93
CA ASP A 144 -9.46 15.99 21.40
C ASP A 144 -8.21 16.61 22.04
N ALA A 145 -7.99 16.37 23.33
CA ALA A 145 -6.82 16.86 24.05
C ALA A 145 -5.48 16.40 23.46
N SER A 146 -5.44 15.23 22.79
CA SER A 146 -4.20 14.66 22.23
C SER A 146 -3.54 15.57 21.20
N VAL A 147 -4.34 16.27 20.40
CA VAL A 147 -3.84 17.18 19.36
C VAL A 147 -3.06 18.34 19.96
N LEU A 148 -3.57 18.91 21.05
CA LEU A 148 -2.89 20.01 21.74
C LEU A 148 -1.70 19.51 22.58
N ILE A 149 -1.80 18.33 23.21
CA ILE A 149 -0.67 17.68 23.88
C ILE A 149 0.47 17.47 22.86
N GLY A 150 0.15 16.93 21.69
CA GLY A 150 1.10 16.73 20.60
C GLY A 150 1.80 18.02 20.17
N ASN A 151 1.04 19.11 19.98
CA ASN A 151 1.59 20.42 19.66
C ASN A 151 2.47 21.00 20.78
N ILE A 152 2.12 20.78 22.05
CA ILE A 152 2.93 21.18 23.21
C ILE A 152 4.25 20.41 23.22
N VAL A 153 4.21 19.09 23.08
CA VAL A 153 5.40 18.23 23.06
C VAL A 153 6.29 18.59 21.89
N SER A 154 5.71 18.72 20.69
CA SER A 154 6.44 19.13 19.49
C SER A 154 7.12 20.49 19.68
N THR A 155 6.42 21.45 20.29
CA THR A 155 7.03 22.76 20.60
C THR A 155 8.20 22.61 21.56
N ALA A 156 8.04 21.84 22.64
CA ALA A 156 9.08 21.65 23.66
C ALA A 156 10.32 20.93 23.11
N VAL A 157 10.15 19.93 22.25
CA VAL A 157 11.24 19.20 21.57
C VAL A 157 12.05 20.11 20.66
N HIS A 158 11.39 21.07 19.99
CA HIS A 158 12.02 21.96 19.01
C HIS A 158 12.36 23.36 19.55
N LEU A 159 12.07 23.66 20.82
CA LEU A 159 12.42 24.94 21.43
C LEU A 159 13.92 24.95 21.78
N PRO A 160 14.69 25.99 21.41
CA PRO A 160 16.06 26.13 21.89
C PRO A 160 16.06 26.43 23.39
N GLY A 161 16.56 25.49 24.20
CA GLY A 161 16.61 25.56 25.66
C GLY A 161 16.02 24.30 26.31
N LYS A 162 16.63 23.79 27.38
CA LYS A 162 16.24 22.50 27.99
C LYS A 162 15.01 22.59 28.90
N ASP A 163 14.59 23.79 29.28
CA ASP A 163 13.56 23.99 30.31
C ASP A 163 12.20 23.44 29.88
N ALA A 164 11.72 23.78 28.69
CA ALA A 164 10.43 23.28 28.18
C ALA A 164 10.40 21.75 28.02
N LEU A 165 11.51 21.18 27.55
CA LEU A 165 11.66 19.74 27.40
C LEU A 165 11.63 19.03 28.77
N SER A 166 12.32 19.58 29.77
CA SER A 166 12.33 19.05 31.14
C SER A 166 10.95 19.06 31.80
N VAL A 167 10.12 20.06 31.47
CA VAL A 167 8.73 20.09 31.90
C VAL A 167 7.96 18.92 31.28
N VAL A 168 8.07 18.69 29.97
CA VAL A 168 7.40 17.54 29.32
C VAL A 168 7.86 16.21 29.93
N GLU A 169 9.15 16.04 30.22
CA GLU A 169 9.68 14.85 30.89
C GLU A 169 9.00 14.62 32.25
N THR A 170 8.77 15.69 33.02
CA THR A 170 8.06 15.62 34.32
C THR A 170 6.62 15.14 34.16
N TYR A 171 5.98 15.41 33.02
CA TYR A 171 4.61 15.00 32.70
C TYR A 171 4.53 13.69 31.91
N LYS A 172 5.65 13.01 31.65
CA LYS A 172 5.71 11.79 30.82
C LYS A 172 4.69 10.74 31.28
N ASP A 173 4.64 10.42 32.56
CA ASP A 173 3.73 9.40 33.11
C ASP A 173 2.26 9.81 33.02
N ALA A 174 1.97 11.11 33.15
CA ALA A 174 0.62 11.64 33.00
C ALA A 174 0.14 11.56 31.54
N ILE A 175 1.04 11.82 30.58
CA ILE A 175 0.75 11.67 29.14
C ILE A 175 0.57 10.19 28.77
N ILE A 176 1.42 9.29 29.28
CA ILE A 176 1.26 7.84 29.09
C ILE A 176 -0.08 7.37 29.66
N SER A 177 -0.42 7.77 30.89
CA SER A 177 -1.70 7.44 31.53
C SER A 177 -2.89 7.97 30.74
N TYR A 178 -2.77 9.16 30.16
CA TYR A 178 -3.77 9.73 29.26
C TYR A 178 -3.93 8.90 27.98
N ILE A 179 -2.83 8.53 27.31
CA ILE A 179 -2.87 7.68 26.09
C ILE A 179 -3.56 6.35 26.41
N ASP A 180 -3.20 5.73 27.53
CA ASP A 180 -3.77 4.46 27.96
C ASP A 180 -5.28 4.56 28.19
N ARG A 181 -5.70 5.55 28.97
CA ARG A 181 -7.10 5.75 29.36
C ARG A 181 -7.98 6.20 28.20
N VAL A 182 -7.51 7.14 27.38
CA VAL A 182 -8.33 7.88 26.43
C VAL A 182 -8.24 7.34 25.01
N LEU A 183 -7.05 6.92 24.57
CA LEU A 183 -6.87 6.40 23.22
C LEU A 183 -7.03 4.89 23.20
N LEU A 184 -6.21 4.18 24.00
CA LEU A 184 -6.26 2.71 24.07
C LEU A 184 -7.48 2.19 24.86
N GLY A 185 -8.00 3.00 25.78
CA GLY A 185 -9.21 2.70 26.55
C GLY A 185 -10.52 3.06 25.82
N SER A 186 -10.44 3.67 24.64
CA SER A 186 -11.62 4.13 23.90
C SER A 186 -12.46 2.96 23.41
N LYS A 187 -13.78 3.07 23.58
CA LYS A 187 -14.78 2.17 22.97
C LYS A 187 -15.35 2.71 21.66
N THR A 188 -14.96 3.93 21.29
CA THR A 188 -15.41 4.63 20.08
C THR A 188 -14.21 4.90 19.18
N PRO A 189 -14.40 4.97 17.85
CA PRO A 189 -13.31 5.32 16.94
C PRO A 189 -12.61 6.61 17.36
N VAL A 190 -11.28 6.56 17.40
CA VAL A 190 -10.41 7.70 17.64
C VAL A 190 -10.09 8.35 16.29
N SER A 191 -9.95 9.67 16.24
CA SER A 191 -9.51 10.37 15.02
C SER A 191 -8.04 10.11 14.75
N TYR A 192 -7.65 10.00 13.47
CA TYR A 192 -6.25 9.90 13.06
C TYR A 192 -5.39 10.99 13.69
N SER A 193 -5.86 12.24 13.66
CA SER A 193 -5.09 13.39 14.18
C SER A 193 -4.83 13.30 15.68
N SER A 194 -5.77 12.77 16.46
CA SER A 194 -5.56 12.52 17.90
C SER A 194 -4.38 11.59 18.17
N VAL A 195 -4.08 10.67 17.26
CA VAL A 195 -2.91 9.78 17.38
C VAL A 195 -1.68 10.41 16.73
N ALA A 196 -1.83 10.95 15.53
CA ALA A 196 -0.72 11.43 14.70
C ALA A 196 0.03 12.61 15.34
N ASP A 197 -0.66 13.52 16.04
CA ASP A 197 -0.01 14.66 16.69
C ASP A 197 0.84 14.24 17.90
N LEU A 198 0.65 13.04 18.45
CA LEU A 198 1.49 12.47 19.50
C LEU A 198 2.81 11.88 18.97
N ARG A 199 3.10 12.00 17.67
CA ARG A 199 4.33 11.46 17.04
C ARG A 199 5.60 11.84 17.79
N ASP A 200 5.80 13.13 18.07
CA ASP A 200 7.03 13.60 18.71
C ASP A 200 7.15 13.06 20.15
N PHE A 201 6.01 12.86 20.83
CA PHE A 201 5.98 12.21 22.14
C PHE A 201 6.38 10.73 22.05
N LEU A 202 5.74 9.98 21.16
CA LEU A 202 5.99 8.56 20.96
C LEU A 202 7.43 8.29 20.53
N ARG A 203 8.01 9.13 19.67
CA ARG A 203 9.41 8.98 19.23
C ARG A 203 10.42 9.35 20.29
N THR A 204 10.20 10.47 20.99
CA THR A 204 11.21 11.05 21.87
C THR A 204 11.20 10.42 23.27
N PHE A 205 10.02 10.17 23.84
CA PHE A 205 9.88 9.78 25.25
C PHE A 205 9.51 8.31 25.45
N VAL A 206 8.91 7.66 24.44
CA VAL A 206 8.48 6.26 24.51
C VAL A 206 9.47 5.36 23.77
N GLY A 207 9.62 5.52 22.46
CA GLY A 207 10.57 4.75 21.63
C GLY A 207 10.52 3.25 21.93
N ASN A 208 11.66 2.69 22.32
CA ASN A 208 11.82 1.26 22.64
C ASN A 208 11.03 0.80 23.88
N GLN A 209 10.52 1.70 24.71
CA GLN A 209 9.68 1.35 25.87
C GLN A 209 8.22 1.12 25.47
N PHE A 210 7.86 1.30 24.18
CA PHE A 210 6.48 1.20 23.71
C PHE A 210 5.81 -0.11 24.12
N GLU A 211 6.48 -1.24 23.89
CA GLU A 211 5.93 -2.55 24.24
C GLU A 211 5.69 -2.65 25.75
N LEU A 212 6.69 -2.31 26.58
CA LEU A 212 6.56 -2.37 28.04
C LEU A 212 5.37 -1.54 28.56
N LEU A 213 5.15 -0.36 27.96
CA LEU A 213 4.14 0.60 28.42
C LEU A 213 2.73 0.26 27.92
N PHE A 214 2.57 -0.23 26.69
CA PHE A 214 1.26 -0.31 26.03
C PHE A 214 0.81 -1.72 25.64
N LYS A 215 1.65 -2.77 25.76
CA LYS A 215 1.32 -4.14 25.34
C LYS A 215 0.00 -4.65 25.92
N GLN A 216 -0.18 -4.54 27.24
CA GLN A 216 -1.39 -5.03 27.91
C GLN A 216 -2.65 -4.28 27.46
N SER A 217 -2.53 -2.98 27.25
CA SER A 217 -3.64 -2.11 26.88
C SER A 217 -4.05 -2.28 25.42
N ILE A 218 -3.08 -2.46 24.53
CA ILE A 218 -3.31 -2.84 23.13
C ILE A 218 -4.05 -4.18 23.08
N ALA A 219 -3.57 -5.20 23.79
CA ALA A 219 -4.22 -6.52 23.83
C ALA A 219 -5.68 -6.40 24.31
N LYS A 220 -5.89 -5.66 25.39
CA LYS A 220 -7.22 -5.42 25.96
C LYS A 220 -8.14 -4.63 25.02
N MET A 221 -7.61 -3.65 24.30
CA MET A 221 -8.37 -2.83 23.35
C MET A 221 -8.86 -3.67 22.17
N LEU A 222 -7.95 -4.43 21.54
CA LEU A 222 -8.27 -5.25 20.37
C LEU A 222 -9.33 -6.33 20.67
N LEU A 223 -9.36 -6.83 21.90
CA LEU A 223 -10.38 -7.79 22.35
C LEU A 223 -11.75 -7.15 22.61
N ARG A 224 -11.80 -5.86 22.99
CA ARG A 224 -13.02 -5.19 23.44
C ARG A 224 -13.68 -4.32 22.38
N SER A 225 -12.90 -3.68 21.52
CA SER A 225 -13.36 -2.77 20.48
C SER A 225 -12.41 -2.77 19.29
N PRO A 226 -12.39 -3.85 18.48
CA PRO A 226 -11.50 -3.94 17.32
C PRO A 226 -11.74 -2.81 16.30
N GLU A 227 -12.96 -2.28 16.20
CA GLU A 227 -13.32 -1.15 15.33
C GLU A 227 -12.50 0.11 15.63
N ALA A 228 -12.37 0.44 16.91
CA ALA A 228 -11.57 1.58 17.34
C ALA A 228 -10.09 1.19 17.44
N GLY A 229 -9.82 -0.04 17.87
CA GLY A 229 -8.50 -0.45 18.28
C GLY A 229 -7.53 -0.71 17.15
N LEU A 230 -7.97 -1.38 16.09
CA LEU A 230 -7.12 -1.69 14.94
C LEU A 230 -6.52 -0.43 14.27
N PRO A 231 -7.33 0.57 13.87
CA PRO A 231 -6.78 1.79 13.26
C PRO A 231 -5.92 2.59 14.25
N THR A 232 -6.32 2.68 15.52
CA THR A 232 -5.54 3.37 16.56
C THR A 232 -4.16 2.74 16.74
N CYS A 233 -4.09 1.40 16.80
CA CYS A 233 -2.82 0.67 16.88
C CYS A 233 -1.94 0.91 15.66
N LEU A 234 -2.51 0.79 14.44
CA LEU A 234 -1.78 1.04 13.20
C LEU A 234 -1.14 2.43 13.22
N TRP A 235 -1.92 3.47 13.49
CA TRP A 235 -1.41 4.83 13.49
C TRP A 235 -0.35 5.06 14.59
N MET A 236 -0.54 4.50 15.79
CA MET A 236 0.46 4.61 16.86
C MET A 236 1.79 3.96 16.47
N LEU A 237 1.73 2.76 15.89
CA LEU A 237 2.91 2.02 15.47
C LEU A 237 3.63 2.67 14.29
N GLU A 238 2.89 3.24 13.33
CA GLU A 238 3.46 4.03 12.23
C GLU A 238 4.24 5.27 12.71
N MET A 239 3.93 5.80 13.91
CA MET A 239 4.66 6.92 14.48
C MET A 239 5.98 6.50 15.13
N LEU A 240 6.21 5.22 15.40
CA LEU A 240 7.44 4.72 15.99
C LEU A 240 8.51 4.59 14.90
N ASP A 241 9.67 5.20 15.14
CA ASP A 241 10.83 5.07 14.25
C ASP A 241 11.80 4.04 14.84
N ASN A 242 12.23 3.07 14.02
CA ASN A 242 13.28 2.10 14.35
C ASN A 242 13.02 1.23 15.60
N VAL A 243 11.77 1.06 16.02
CA VAL A 243 11.40 0.18 17.13
C VAL A 243 11.19 -1.24 16.61
N ASP A 244 11.72 -2.23 17.35
CA ASP A 244 11.44 -3.64 17.07
C ASP A 244 10.02 -4.00 17.50
N LEU A 245 9.19 -4.41 16.54
CA LEU A 245 7.81 -4.81 16.82
C LEU A 245 7.61 -6.33 16.71
N SER A 246 8.69 -7.12 16.54
CA SER A 246 8.60 -8.56 16.30
C SER A 246 7.88 -9.30 17.44
N SER A 247 8.30 -9.10 18.69
CA SER A 247 7.68 -9.75 19.87
C SER A 247 6.24 -9.27 20.05
N LEU A 248 6.00 -7.96 20.01
CA LEU A 248 4.66 -7.40 20.13
C LEU A 248 3.72 -7.95 19.02
N TYR A 249 4.20 -8.09 17.79
CA TYR A 249 3.45 -8.69 16.70
C TYR A 249 3.09 -10.14 17.00
N LEU A 250 4.09 -10.98 17.28
CA LEU A 250 3.88 -12.42 17.46
C LEU A 250 3.05 -12.75 18.71
N GLU A 251 3.23 -12.00 19.80
CA GLU A 251 2.60 -12.32 21.10
C GLU A 251 1.22 -11.68 21.30
N VAL A 252 0.94 -10.54 20.65
CA VAL A 252 -0.31 -9.80 20.87
C VAL A 252 -1.17 -9.72 19.62
N PHE A 253 -0.57 -9.30 18.50
CA PHE A 253 -1.34 -8.97 17.31
C PHE A 253 -1.68 -10.21 16.48
N ALA A 254 -0.74 -11.13 16.29
CA ALA A 254 -0.82 -12.33 15.46
C ALA A 254 -2.21 -13.00 15.44
N ASP A 255 -2.59 -13.64 16.55
CA ASP A 255 -3.84 -14.40 16.66
C ASP A 255 -5.06 -13.48 16.58
N THR A 256 -4.97 -12.28 17.15
CA THR A 256 -6.05 -11.31 17.18
C THR A 256 -6.38 -10.77 15.79
N LEU A 257 -5.36 -10.47 15.00
CA LEU A 257 -5.49 -10.01 13.61
C LEU A 257 -6.01 -11.13 12.72
N ALA A 258 -5.45 -12.33 12.83
CA ALA A 258 -5.95 -13.49 12.09
C ALA A 258 -7.42 -13.76 12.40
N SER A 259 -7.80 -13.71 13.68
CA SER A 259 -9.19 -13.89 14.11
C SER A 259 -10.13 -12.80 13.56
N ASN A 260 -9.75 -11.52 13.67
CA ASN A 260 -10.55 -10.41 13.14
C ASN A 260 -10.69 -10.46 11.62
N LEU A 261 -9.62 -10.81 10.91
CA LEU A 261 -9.62 -11.00 9.46
C LEU A 261 -10.56 -12.14 9.03
N LEU A 262 -10.53 -13.26 9.78
CA LEU A 262 -11.27 -14.48 9.46
C LEU A 262 -12.75 -14.45 9.82
N LYS A 263 -13.07 -13.88 11.00
CA LYS A 263 -14.36 -14.10 11.68
C LYS A 263 -15.22 -12.84 11.76
N SER A 264 -14.66 -11.65 11.57
CA SER A 264 -15.45 -10.42 11.67
C SER A 264 -16.42 -10.30 10.52
N SER A 265 -17.70 -10.03 10.81
CA SER A 265 -18.70 -9.69 9.81
C SER A 265 -18.55 -8.25 9.31
N ASN A 266 -17.85 -7.39 10.05
CA ASN A 266 -17.64 -5.98 9.72
C ASN A 266 -16.48 -5.82 8.71
N GLY A 267 -16.80 -5.35 7.50
CA GLY A 267 -15.81 -5.13 6.44
C GLY A 267 -14.72 -4.12 6.82
N SER A 268 -15.05 -3.09 7.59
CA SER A 268 -14.07 -2.10 8.06
C SER A 268 -13.06 -2.71 9.03
N VAL A 269 -13.51 -3.56 9.95
CA VAL A 269 -12.65 -4.30 10.88
C VAL A 269 -11.72 -5.24 10.12
N ARG A 270 -12.24 -5.97 9.13
CA ARG A 270 -11.41 -6.86 8.29
C ARG A 270 -10.34 -6.07 7.54
N GLN A 271 -10.69 -4.92 6.96
CA GLN A 271 -9.74 -4.08 6.25
C GLN A 271 -8.68 -3.52 7.19
N SER A 272 -9.05 -2.93 8.33
CA SER A 272 -8.09 -2.42 9.32
C SER A 272 -7.19 -3.53 9.89
N ALA A 273 -7.70 -4.75 10.06
CA ALA A 273 -6.89 -5.89 10.46
C ALA A 273 -5.89 -6.30 9.38
N ALA A 274 -6.31 -6.26 8.10
CA ALA A 274 -5.42 -6.52 6.97
C ALA A 274 -4.33 -5.44 6.86
N ASP A 275 -4.68 -4.16 6.99
CA ASP A 275 -3.73 -3.05 6.91
C ASP A 275 -2.69 -3.14 8.03
N LEU A 276 -3.12 -3.40 9.27
CA LEU A 276 -2.22 -3.59 10.40
C LEU A 276 -1.36 -4.85 10.28
N LEU A 277 -1.90 -5.94 9.74
CA LEU A 277 -1.12 -7.15 9.49
C LEU A 277 -0.08 -6.93 8.40
N ALA A 278 -0.41 -6.21 7.33
CA ALA A 278 0.53 -5.86 6.27
C ALA A 278 1.68 -4.99 6.81
N PHE A 279 1.37 -4.02 7.69
CA PHE A 279 2.37 -3.20 8.37
C PHE A 279 3.29 -4.05 9.27
N LEU A 280 2.73 -4.96 10.07
CA LEU A 280 3.50 -5.79 11.00
C LEU A 280 4.21 -6.97 10.34
N ALA A 281 3.81 -7.42 9.16
CA ALA A 281 4.45 -8.52 8.44
C ALA A 281 5.92 -8.24 8.10
N ASP A 282 6.29 -6.96 8.03
CA ASP A 282 7.67 -6.51 7.77
C ASP A 282 8.47 -6.28 9.07
N SER A 283 7.85 -6.43 10.25
CA SER A 283 8.53 -6.22 11.54
C SER A 283 9.53 -7.30 11.95
N PRO A 284 9.37 -8.60 11.61
CA PRO A 284 10.31 -9.63 12.03
C PRO A 284 11.74 -9.40 11.55
N LYS A 285 12.69 -9.37 12.49
CA LYS A 285 14.13 -9.20 12.19
C LYS A 285 14.88 -10.51 11.97
N THR A 286 14.34 -11.62 12.47
CA THR A 286 14.97 -12.94 12.34
C THR A 286 14.19 -13.81 11.35
N ASN A 287 14.87 -14.76 10.71
CA ASN A 287 14.21 -15.74 9.83
C ASN A 287 13.18 -16.59 10.59
N GLU A 288 13.45 -16.93 11.85
CA GLU A 288 12.52 -17.72 12.68
C GLU A 288 11.23 -16.93 12.96
N ASP A 289 11.35 -15.67 13.34
CA ASP A 289 10.19 -14.80 13.59
C ASP A 289 9.40 -14.53 12.32
N ALA A 290 10.09 -14.37 11.18
CA ALA A 290 9.45 -14.22 9.87
C ALA A 290 8.65 -15.47 9.46
N VAL A 291 9.15 -16.67 9.78
CA VAL A 291 8.41 -17.92 9.56
C VAL A 291 7.18 -17.97 10.47
N LYS A 292 7.33 -17.69 11.78
CA LYS A 292 6.19 -17.65 12.72
C LYS A 292 5.12 -16.64 12.28
N ALA A 293 5.54 -15.45 11.86
CA ALA A 293 4.70 -14.40 11.30
C ALA A 293 3.82 -14.90 10.14
N VAL A 294 4.45 -15.57 9.18
CA VAL A 294 3.76 -16.15 8.02
C VAL A 294 2.83 -17.28 8.43
N GLU A 295 3.24 -18.14 9.37
CA GLU A 295 2.45 -19.29 9.82
C GLU A 295 1.08 -18.91 10.39
N ILE A 296 0.98 -17.72 10.99
CA ILE A 296 -0.30 -17.17 11.48
C ILE A 296 -1.32 -17.03 10.36
N ILE A 297 -0.88 -16.72 9.14
CA ILE A 297 -1.74 -16.59 7.96
C ILE A 297 -1.87 -17.94 7.23
N THR A 298 -0.76 -18.66 7.03
CA THR A 298 -0.74 -19.87 6.21
C THR A 298 -1.39 -21.07 6.89
N LYS A 299 -1.26 -21.25 8.22
CA LYS A 299 -1.86 -22.39 8.92
C LYS A 299 -3.40 -22.38 8.82
N PRO A 300 -4.11 -21.28 9.15
CA PRO A 300 -5.56 -21.25 8.99
C PRO A 300 -5.98 -21.35 7.52
N LEU A 301 -5.15 -20.87 6.58
CA LEU A 301 -5.38 -20.98 5.13
C LEU A 301 -5.36 -22.42 4.65
N VAL A 302 -4.30 -23.16 4.93
CA VAL A 302 -4.16 -24.58 4.55
C VAL A 302 -5.22 -25.46 5.23
N GLN A 303 -5.60 -25.11 6.48
CA GLN A 303 -6.66 -25.77 7.24
C GLN A 303 -8.08 -25.42 6.73
N GLY A 304 -8.23 -24.52 5.76
CA GLY A 304 -9.54 -24.15 5.21
C GLY A 304 -10.39 -23.27 6.13
N ARG A 305 -9.78 -22.58 7.11
CA ARG A 305 -10.50 -21.66 8.02
C ARG A 305 -10.91 -20.36 7.30
N TYR A 306 -10.26 -20.00 6.20
CA TYR A 306 -10.68 -18.91 5.30
C TYR A 306 -11.79 -19.40 4.35
N THR A 307 -13.02 -19.49 4.86
CA THR A 307 -14.15 -20.07 4.13
C THR A 307 -14.65 -19.18 2.98
N GLN A 308 -14.63 -17.86 3.16
CA GLN A 308 -15.07 -16.91 2.15
C GLN A 308 -13.97 -16.53 1.16
N PRO A 309 -14.27 -16.44 -0.16
CA PRO A 309 -13.28 -16.03 -1.16
C PRO A 309 -12.63 -14.68 -0.86
N GLU A 310 -13.38 -13.73 -0.33
CA GLU A 310 -12.88 -12.40 0.03
C GLU A 310 -11.79 -12.49 1.10
N HIS A 311 -11.97 -13.38 2.09
CA HIS A 311 -10.97 -13.59 3.13
C HIS A 311 -9.70 -14.22 2.56
N ARG A 312 -9.84 -15.16 1.61
CA ARG A 312 -8.71 -15.78 0.91
C ARG A 312 -7.97 -14.78 0.02
N ILE A 313 -8.68 -13.93 -0.71
CA ILE A 313 -8.09 -12.85 -1.53
C ILE A 313 -7.18 -11.97 -0.67
N VAL A 314 -7.67 -11.55 0.50
CA VAL A 314 -6.89 -10.71 1.42
C VAL A 314 -5.68 -11.49 1.94
N ALA A 315 -5.85 -12.75 2.37
CA ALA A 315 -4.75 -13.60 2.83
C ALA A 315 -3.66 -13.79 1.75
N TYR A 316 -4.05 -14.09 0.50
CA TYR A 316 -3.10 -14.23 -0.60
C TYR A 316 -2.36 -12.92 -0.89
N ARG A 317 -3.05 -11.77 -0.87
CA ARG A 317 -2.43 -10.46 -1.05
C ARG A 317 -1.46 -10.10 0.07
N LEU A 318 -1.79 -10.44 1.31
CA LEU A 318 -0.92 -10.25 2.46
C LEU A 318 0.34 -11.10 2.34
N LEU A 319 0.18 -12.39 2.03
CA LEU A 319 1.30 -13.32 1.81
C LEU A 319 2.18 -12.82 0.66
N GLY A 320 1.59 -12.47 -0.48
CA GLY A 320 2.29 -11.83 -1.59
C GLY A 320 2.72 -10.37 -1.33
N GLY A 321 2.50 -9.83 -0.13
CA GLY A 321 2.93 -8.51 0.30
C GLY A 321 4.18 -8.56 1.19
N VAL A 322 4.38 -9.68 1.90
CA VAL A 322 5.50 -9.92 2.82
C VAL A 322 6.82 -9.54 2.15
N LYS A 323 7.54 -8.58 2.73
CA LYS A 323 8.90 -8.28 2.30
C LYS A 323 9.85 -9.35 2.80
N THR A 324 10.88 -9.60 2.00
CA THR A 324 11.88 -10.62 2.28
C THR A 324 13.28 -10.02 2.28
N ASP A 325 13.37 -8.75 2.67
CA ASP A 325 14.61 -8.00 2.74
C ASP A 325 15.63 -8.69 3.68
N ASN A 326 15.15 -9.58 4.57
CA ASN A 326 15.94 -10.40 5.50
C ASN A 326 16.12 -11.88 5.10
N GLY A 327 15.64 -12.33 3.92
CA GLY A 327 15.94 -13.67 3.39
C GLY A 327 14.78 -14.45 2.75
N TRP A 328 15.13 -15.50 2.00
CA TRP A 328 14.23 -16.39 1.24
C TRP A 328 13.43 -17.39 2.10
N VAL A 329 13.78 -17.53 3.39
CA VAL A 329 13.25 -18.59 4.27
C VAL A 329 11.73 -18.54 4.38
N SER A 330 11.17 -17.36 4.64
CA SER A 330 9.71 -17.17 4.70
C SER A 330 9.05 -17.43 3.35
N SER A 331 9.70 -17.08 2.23
CA SER A 331 9.17 -17.36 0.88
C SER A 331 9.02 -18.86 0.59
N VAL A 332 9.91 -19.70 1.09
CA VAL A 332 9.80 -21.16 0.92
C VAL A 332 8.55 -21.69 1.63
N GLU A 333 8.32 -21.27 2.87
CA GLU A 333 7.15 -21.68 3.65
C GLU A 333 5.84 -21.13 3.05
N ILE A 334 5.84 -19.86 2.62
CA ILE A 334 4.69 -19.27 1.93
C ILE A 334 4.40 -20.05 0.66
N LEU A 335 5.40 -20.29 -0.19
CA LEU A 335 5.23 -20.97 -1.46
C LEU A 335 4.67 -22.39 -1.26
N ALA A 336 5.20 -23.15 -0.30
CA ALA A 336 4.69 -24.49 0.02
C ALA A 336 3.21 -24.45 0.45
N ALA A 337 2.81 -23.47 1.26
CA ALA A 337 1.41 -23.29 1.65
C ALA A 337 0.52 -22.90 0.48
N LEU A 338 0.96 -21.96 -0.36
CA LEU A 338 0.19 -21.49 -1.52
C LEU A 338 0.02 -22.58 -2.58
N ILE A 339 1.06 -23.39 -2.86
CA ILE A 339 0.97 -24.53 -3.78
C ILE A 339 -0.16 -25.49 -3.35
N LYS A 340 -0.27 -25.79 -2.05
CA LYS A 340 -1.35 -26.64 -1.50
C LYS A 340 -2.75 -26.06 -1.71
N MET A 341 -2.87 -24.74 -1.88
CA MET A 341 -4.16 -24.07 -2.11
C MET A 341 -4.57 -24.05 -3.59
N THR A 342 -3.65 -24.26 -4.53
CA THR A 342 -3.95 -24.20 -5.98
C THR A 342 -5.00 -25.20 -6.44
N SER A 343 -5.09 -26.38 -5.80
CA SER A 343 -6.10 -27.40 -6.11
C SER A 343 -7.45 -27.18 -5.41
N LYS A 344 -7.50 -26.30 -4.41
CA LYS A 344 -8.69 -26.02 -3.60
C LYS A 344 -9.39 -24.72 -3.99
N GLU A 345 -8.70 -23.83 -4.71
CA GLU A 345 -9.24 -22.54 -5.08
C GLU A 345 -9.97 -22.59 -6.43
N THR A 346 -11.22 -22.18 -6.44
CA THR A 346 -12.07 -22.13 -7.65
C THR A 346 -12.60 -20.73 -7.95
N HIS A 347 -12.49 -19.80 -6.99
CA HIS A 347 -13.03 -18.45 -7.17
C HIS A 347 -12.06 -17.57 -7.96
N GLU A 348 -12.50 -17.04 -9.10
CA GLU A 348 -11.65 -16.34 -10.08
C GLU A 348 -10.74 -15.26 -9.48
N ALA A 349 -11.29 -14.32 -8.71
CA ALA A 349 -10.50 -13.25 -8.11
C ALA A 349 -9.49 -13.77 -7.05
N ALA A 350 -9.83 -14.88 -6.39
CA ALA A 350 -8.96 -15.52 -5.40
C ALA A 350 -7.83 -16.30 -6.09
N VAL A 351 -8.14 -16.96 -7.20
CA VAL A 351 -7.15 -17.60 -8.08
C VAL A 351 -6.12 -16.57 -8.57
N GLY A 352 -6.56 -15.40 -9.05
CA GLY A 352 -5.65 -14.34 -9.48
C GLY A 352 -4.72 -13.85 -8.35
N ALA A 353 -5.25 -13.61 -7.15
CA ALA A 353 -4.45 -13.21 -6.00
C ALA A 353 -3.47 -14.31 -5.55
N LEU A 354 -3.91 -15.58 -5.53
CA LEU A 354 -3.08 -16.74 -5.20
C LEU A 354 -1.88 -16.86 -6.13
N PHE A 355 -2.09 -16.85 -7.45
CA PHE A 355 -1.00 -17.03 -8.39
C PHE A 355 -0.07 -15.82 -8.49
N THR A 356 -0.59 -14.61 -8.27
CA THR A 356 0.26 -13.42 -8.11
C THR A 356 1.19 -13.57 -6.91
N ALA A 357 0.69 -14.06 -5.78
CA ALA A 357 1.50 -14.31 -4.59
C ALA A 357 2.54 -15.41 -4.81
N ILE A 358 2.15 -16.52 -5.46
CA ILE A 358 3.08 -17.59 -5.86
C ILE A 358 4.21 -17.00 -6.73
N GLY A 359 3.85 -16.26 -7.77
CA GLY A 359 4.82 -15.67 -8.70
C GLY A 359 5.84 -14.76 -8.00
N ARG A 360 5.39 -13.95 -7.03
CA ARG A 360 6.31 -13.12 -6.23
C ARG A 360 7.31 -13.95 -5.44
N HIS A 361 6.88 -14.99 -4.73
CA HIS A 361 7.80 -15.81 -3.93
C HIS A 361 8.72 -16.67 -4.80
N VAL A 362 8.27 -17.11 -5.97
CA VAL A 362 9.16 -17.74 -6.96
C VAL A 362 10.23 -16.75 -7.43
N ALA A 363 9.88 -15.49 -7.70
CA ALA A 363 10.86 -14.48 -8.07
C ALA A 363 11.93 -14.28 -6.97
N ILE A 364 11.50 -14.19 -5.71
CA ILE A 364 12.40 -14.03 -4.55
C ILE A 364 13.35 -15.23 -4.42
N ILE A 365 12.82 -16.46 -4.54
CA ILE A 365 13.63 -17.68 -4.45
C ILE A 365 14.63 -17.77 -5.60
N ILE A 366 14.21 -17.43 -6.82
CA ILE A 366 15.10 -17.36 -7.99
C ILE A 366 16.22 -16.33 -7.74
N GLU A 367 15.89 -15.15 -7.25
CA GLU A 367 16.87 -14.10 -6.97
C GLU A 367 17.90 -14.57 -5.93
N SER A 368 17.43 -15.23 -4.88
CA SER A 368 18.29 -15.73 -3.79
C SER A 368 19.22 -16.87 -4.23
N LEU A 369 18.95 -17.54 -5.36
CA LEU A 369 19.80 -18.59 -5.93
C LEU A 369 20.84 -18.05 -6.92
N ARG A 370 20.86 -16.74 -7.17
CA ARG A 370 21.85 -16.10 -8.06
C ARG A 370 23.13 -15.74 -7.35
N ASP A 371 23.06 -15.45 -6.07
CA ASP A 371 24.24 -15.24 -5.25
C ASP A 371 25.02 -16.56 -5.20
N GLU A 372 26.25 -16.59 -5.72
CA GLU A 372 27.01 -17.84 -5.95
C GLU A 372 27.52 -18.52 -4.66
N GLU A 373 27.38 -17.87 -3.50
CA GLU A 373 27.80 -18.44 -2.22
C GLU A 373 26.84 -19.55 -1.79
N SER A 374 27.21 -20.79 -2.09
CA SER A 374 26.48 -22.00 -1.68
C SER A 374 26.33 -22.09 -0.16
N THR A 375 25.25 -21.54 0.37
CA THR A 375 24.83 -21.71 1.76
C THR A 375 23.85 -22.89 1.90
N GLU A 376 23.69 -23.44 3.11
CA GLU A 376 22.63 -24.41 3.46
C GLU A 376 21.23 -23.96 2.96
N GLY A 377 21.05 -22.65 2.79
CA GLY A 377 19.83 -22.07 2.28
C GLY A 377 19.48 -22.39 0.82
N HIS A 378 20.49 -22.65 -0.01
CA HIS A 378 20.26 -22.93 -1.43
C HIS A 378 19.56 -24.27 -1.63
N GLU A 379 19.84 -25.28 -0.81
CA GLU A 379 19.19 -26.58 -0.94
C GLU A 379 17.69 -26.51 -0.62
N LYS A 380 17.29 -25.74 0.39
CA LYS A 380 15.86 -25.50 0.69
C LYS A 380 15.17 -24.72 -0.43
N CYS A 381 15.84 -23.72 -1.02
CA CYS A 381 15.34 -22.99 -2.19
C CYS A 381 15.16 -23.89 -3.41
N LYS A 382 16.16 -24.74 -3.72
CA LYS A 382 16.09 -25.69 -4.83
C LYS A 382 14.96 -26.69 -4.64
N GLU A 383 14.80 -27.24 -3.44
CA GLU A 383 13.70 -28.14 -3.12
C GLU A 383 12.33 -27.46 -3.29
N ALA A 384 12.19 -26.20 -2.84
CA ALA A 384 10.98 -25.42 -3.06
C ALA A 384 10.69 -25.18 -4.55
N LEU A 385 11.72 -24.86 -5.35
CA LEU A 385 11.58 -24.71 -6.81
C LEU A 385 11.25 -26.04 -7.50
N ARG A 386 11.78 -27.16 -7.03
CA ARG A 386 11.43 -28.49 -7.53
C ARG A 386 9.95 -28.78 -7.31
N GLN A 387 9.46 -28.60 -6.08
CA GLN A 387 8.05 -28.78 -5.74
C GLN A 387 7.14 -27.84 -6.55
N PHE A 388 7.55 -26.58 -6.69
CA PHE A 388 6.87 -25.61 -7.55
C PHE A 388 6.83 -26.08 -9.01
N SER A 389 7.96 -26.52 -9.55
CA SER A 389 8.07 -26.93 -10.95
C SER A 389 7.16 -28.13 -11.25
N GLU A 390 7.16 -29.13 -10.37
CA GLU A 390 6.27 -30.29 -10.47
C GLU A 390 4.78 -29.91 -10.39
N ALA A 391 4.42 -29.02 -9.47
CA ALA A 391 3.05 -28.53 -9.33
C ALA A 391 2.61 -27.70 -10.54
N ALA A 392 3.50 -26.84 -11.05
CA ALA A 392 3.26 -25.99 -12.20
C ALA A 392 3.09 -26.78 -13.50
N VAL A 393 3.93 -27.79 -13.76
CA VAL A 393 3.76 -28.68 -14.93
C VAL A 393 2.39 -29.39 -14.89
N LYS A 394 1.99 -29.90 -13.71
CA LYS A 394 0.66 -30.50 -13.51
C LYS A 394 -0.46 -29.46 -13.70
N GLY A 395 -0.25 -28.25 -13.21
CA GLY A 395 -1.16 -27.12 -13.35
C GLY A 395 -1.39 -26.68 -14.81
N LEU A 396 -0.33 -26.66 -15.61
CA LEU A 396 -0.39 -26.36 -17.05
C LEU A 396 -1.13 -27.45 -17.83
N ALA A 397 -1.10 -28.69 -17.36
CA ALA A 397 -1.79 -29.82 -17.97
C ALA A 397 -3.29 -29.91 -17.60
N LEU A 398 -3.81 -28.99 -16.78
CA LEU A 398 -5.23 -28.99 -16.39
C LEU A 398 -6.17 -28.83 -17.61
N PRO A 399 -7.35 -29.48 -17.58
CA PRO A 399 -8.31 -29.43 -18.68
C PRO A 399 -8.88 -28.02 -18.91
N GLU A 400 -9.53 -27.80 -20.06
CA GLU A 400 -10.09 -26.49 -20.44
C GLU A 400 -11.08 -25.91 -19.43
N ARG A 401 -11.86 -26.74 -18.73
CA ARG A 401 -12.76 -26.32 -17.64
C ARG A 401 -12.06 -25.63 -16.46
N SER A 402 -10.73 -25.76 -16.35
CA SER A 402 -9.89 -25.15 -15.33
C SER A 402 -9.02 -24.02 -15.90
N ALA A 403 -9.50 -23.36 -16.97
CA ALA A 403 -8.79 -22.31 -17.69
C ALA A 403 -8.17 -21.25 -16.78
N ILE A 404 -8.94 -20.73 -15.82
CA ILE A 404 -8.51 -19.64 -14.93
C ILE A 404 -7.30 -20.06 -14.08
N VAL A 405 -7.30 -21.30 -13.57
CA VAL A 405 -6.19 -21.86 -12.77
C VAL A 405 -4.97 -22.08 -13.65
N ARG A 406 -5.16 -22.63 -14.85
CA ARG A 406 -4.08 -22.84 -15.83
C ARG A 406 -3.43 -21.52 -16.25
N GLN A 407 -4.25 -20.50 -16.50
CA GLN A 407 -3.81 -19.13 -16.81
C GLN A 407 -3.05 -18.50 -15.65
N GLY A 408 -3.52 -18.68 -14.42
CA GLY A 408 -2.81 -18.29 -13.20
C GLY A 408 -1.41 -18.89 -13.13
N TRP A 409 -1.29 -20.21 -13.36
CA TRP A 409 0.00 -20.88 -13.47
C TRP A 409 0.87 -20.27 -14.57
N ALA A 410 0.35 -20.18 -15.79
CA ALA A 410 1.11 -19.73 -16.94
C ALA A 410 1.60 -18.29 -16.76
N ALA A 411 0.69 -17.33 -16.60
CA ALA A 411 1.05 -15.92 -16.65
C ALA A 411 1.60 -15.37 -15.33
N ASP A 412 1.00 -15.67 -14.18
CA ASP A 412 1.36 -14.99 -12.93
C ASP A 412 2.44 -15.75 -12.16
N ALA A 413 2.29 -17.07 -12.00
CA ALA A 413 3.21 -17.87 -11.21
C ALA A 413 4.49 -18.28 -11.94
N ILE A 414 4.43 -18.53 -13.25
CA ILE A 414 5.60 -18.87 -14.06
C ILE A 414 6.05 -17.66 -14.87
N GLY A 415 5.12 -17.04 -15.59
CA GLY A 415 5.39 -15.98 -16.56
C GLY A 415 6.11 -14.78 -15.94
N GLU A 416 5.47 -14.07 -15.03
CA GLU A 416 6.05 -12.86 -14.44
C GLU A 416 7.43 -13.06 -13.78
N PRO A 417 7.65 -14.06 -12.90
CA PRO A 417 8.96 -14.26 -12.30
C PRO A 417 10.03 -14.63 -13.33
N LEU A 418 9.72 -15.54 -14.27
CA LEU A 418 10.69 -15.95 -15.28
C LEU A 418 10.96 -14.86 -16.31
N TRP A 419 9.98 -14.05 -16.68
CA TRP A 419 10.18 -12.94 -17.61
C TRP A 419 11.23 -11.95 -17.10
N LYS A 420 11.25 -11.70 -15.79
CA LYS A 420 12.29 -10.89 -15.13
C LYS A 420 13.61 -11.65 -15.07
N ALA A 421 13.59 -12.87 -14.52
CA ALA A 421 14.82 -13.63 -14.27
C ALA A 421 15.59 -14.03 -15.55
N VAL A 422 14.89 -14.37 -16.64
CA VAL A 422 15.50 -14.76 -17.92
C VAL A 422 16.25 -13.58 -18.56
N HIS A 423 15.89 -12.33 -18.24
CA HIS A 423 16.55 -11.16 -18.82
C HIS A 423 18.06 -11.15 -18.58
N GLU A 424 18.46 -11.61 -17.40
CA GLU A 424 19.82 -11.44 -16.87
C GLU A 424 20.68 -12.68 -17.08
N GLY A 425 20.22 -13.66 -17.86
CA GLY A 425 20.96 -14.87 -18.22
C GLY A 425 20.79 -15.99 -17.19
N LEU A 426 19.93 -16.96 -17.50
CA LEU A 426 19.78 -18.18 -16.70
C LEU A 426 20.69 -19.28 -17.26
N THR A 427 21.99 -19.20 -16.95
CA THR A 427 22.98 -20.20 -17.40
C THR A 427 23.39 -21.20 -16.31
N THR A 428 22.78 -21.13 -15.13
CA THR A 428 23.12 -21.97 -13.99
C THR A 428 22.52 -23.39 -14.10
N ALA A 429 23.15 -24.37 -13.46
CA ALA A 429 22.70 -25.77 -13.45
C ALA A 429 21.28 -25.91 -12.87
N TRP A 430 20.97 -25.20 -11.78
CA TRP A 430 19.65 -25.22 -11.14
C TRP A 430 18.55 -24.67 -12.06
N ALA A 431 18.86 -23.65 -12.88
CA ALA A 431 17.90 -23.11 -13.84
C ALA A 431 17.58 -24.14 -14.93
N THR A 432 18.59 -24.88 -15.38
CA THR A 432 18.38 -25.99 -16.34
C THR A 432 17.50 -27.08 -15.74
N GLU A 433 17.72 -27.44 -14.48
CA GLU A 433 16.96 -28.50 -13.80
C GLU A 433 15.50 -28.12 -13.55
N TYR A 434 15.23 -26.94 -12.99
CA TYR A 434 13.90 -26.58 -12.51
C TYR A 434 13.08 -25.69 -13.44
N ILE A 435 13.74 -24.83 -14.23
CA ILE A 435 13.05 -23.86 -15.12
C ILE A 435 12.82 -24.47 -16.51
N GLN A 436 13.78 -25.24 -17.05
CA GLN A 436 13.64 -25.80 -18.39
C GLN A 436 12.39 -26.68 -18.57
N PRO A 437 11.98 -27.53 -17.60
CA PRO A 437 10.71 -28.27 -17.70
C PRO A 437 9.49 -27.38 -17.85
N LEU A 438 9.46 -26.22 -17.17
CA LEU A 438 8.36 -25.25 -17.24
C LEU A 438 8.28 -24.60 -18.62
N VAL A 439 9.43 -24.18 -19.16
CA VAL A 439 9.48 -23.58 -20.50
C VAL A 439 9.06 -24.61 -21.56
N LYS A 440 9.49 -25.86 -21.44
CA LYS A 440 9.05 -26.96 -22.32
C LYS A 440 7.54 -27.20 -22.23
N ALA A 441 6.97 -27.22 -21.03
CA ALA A 441 5.53 -27.40 -20.84
C ALA A 441 4.72 -26.25 -21.45
N LEU A 442 5.16 -25.00 -21.26
CA LEU A 442 4.53 -23.83 -21.87
C LEU A 442 4.68 -23.81 -23.41
N ALA A 443 5.84 -24.18 -23.93
CA ALA A 443 6.06 -24.31 -25.37
C ALA A 443 5.10 -25.35 -25.99
N ALA A 444 4.93 -26.51 -25.34
CA ALA A 444 3.97 -27.52 -25.79
C ALA A 444 2.53 -26.99 -25.80
N THR A 445 2.14 -26.18 -24.80
CA THR A 445 0.84 -25.50 -24.78
C THR A 445 0.70 -24.53 -25.95
N ALA A 446 1.74 -23.76 -26.28
CA ALA A 446 1.75 -22.84 -27.41
C ALA A 446 1.66 -23.56 -28.76
N GLU A 447 2.39 -24.67 -28.94
CA GLU A 447 2.30 -25.51 -30.13
C GLU A 447 0.89 -26.08 -30.32
N LYS A 448 0.30 -26.61 -29.25
CA LYS A 448 -1.07 -27.14 -29.26
C LYS A 448 -2.08 -26.06 -29.64
N ALA A 449 -1.99 -24.88 -29.04
CA ALA A 449 -2.88 -23.75 -29.36
C ALA A 449 -2.76 -23.31 -30.82
N THR A 450 -1.55 -23.40 -31.40
CA THR A 450 -1.31 -23.04 -32.81
C THR A 450 -1.98 -23.99 -33.79
N SER A 451 -2.22 -25.24 -33.41
CA SER A 451 -2.97 -26.18 -34.27
C SER A 451 -4.43 -25.77 -34.49
N SER A 452 -5.02 -24.98 -33.57
CA SER A 452 -6.41 -24.51 -33.65
C SER A 452 -6.58 -23.11 -33.06
N PRO A 453 -6.06 -22.05 -33.71
CA PRO A 453 -5.94 -20.71 -33.10
C PRO A 453 -7.28 -20.06 -32.73
N LEU A 454 -8.34 -20.26 -33.52
CA LEU A 454 -9.64 -19.64 -33.25
C LEU A 454 -10.37 -20.27 -32.05
N THR A 455 -10.22 -21.58 -31.89
CA THR A 455 -10.90 -22.35 -30.84
C THR A 455 -10.09 -22.37 -29.54
N ALA A 456 -8.81 -22.03 -29.59
CA ALA A 456 -8.00 -21.72 -28.40
C ALA A 456 -8.51 -20.47 -27.63
N GLY A 457 -9.37 -19.67 -28.25
CA GLY A 457 -9.74 -18.30 -27.90
C GLY A 457 -10.55 -18.07 -26.62
N SER A 458 -11.04 -19.09 -25.92
CA SER A 458 -11.76 -18.90 -24.64
C SER A 458 -10.98 -19.38 -23.41
N SER A 459 -9.92 -20.16 -23.59
CA SER A 459 -9.20 -20.74 -22.44
C SER A 459 -7.68 -20.87 -22.61
N GLY A 460 -7.12 -20.86 -23.82
CA GLY A 460 -5.71 -21.22 -24.07
C GLY A 460 -4.84 -20.15 -24.74
N THR A 461 -5.40 -18.99 -25.10
CA THR A 461 -4.64 -17.94 -25.83
C THR A 461 -3.58 -17.28 -24.95
N LEU A 462 -3.92 -16.95 -23.70
CA LEU A 462 -2.96 -16.38 -22.74
C LEU A 462 -1.77 -17.32 -22.48
N ASP A 463 -2.03 -18.58 -22.15
CA ASP A 463 -0.99 -19.57 -21.84
C ASP A 463 -0.02 -19.75 -23.00
N ALA A 464 -0.55 -19.72 -24.23
CA ALA A 464 0.25 -19.82 -25.43
C ALA A 464 1.07 -18.54 -25.69
N HIS A 465 0.53 -17.34 -25.47
CA HIS A 465 1.32 -16.11 -25.54
C HIS A 465 2.47 -16.12 -24.54
N VAL A 466 2.22 -16.55 -23.30
CA VAL A 466 3.26 -16.76 -22.29
C VAL A 466 4.31 -17.75 -22.80
N GLY A 467 3.88 -18.90 -23.34
CA GLY A 467 4.77 -19.94 -23.85
C GLY A 467 5.64 -19.47 -25.00
N PHE A 468 5.08 -18.73 -25.97
CA PHE A 468 5.85 -18.09 -27.02
C PHE A 468 6.87 -17.11 -26.45
N ALA A 469 6.43 -16.19 -25.59
CA ALA A 469 7.30 -15.18 -25.00
C ALA A 469 8.48 -15.80 -24.25
N LEU A 470 8.24 -16.75 -23.35
CA LEU A 470 9.30 -17.36 -22.55
C LEU A 470 10.19 -18.31 -23.35
N ALA A 471 9.63 -19.16 -24.21
CA ALA A 471 10.42 -20.10 -25.01
C ALA A 471 11.37 -19.37 -25.97
N LEU A 472 10.88 -18.33 -26.64
CA LEU A 472 11.70 -17.52 -27.55
C LEU A 472 12.77 -16.71 -26.78
N ARG A 473 12.46 -16.24 -25.57
CA ARG A 473 13.42 -15.50 -24.74
C ARG A 473 14.54 -16.39 -24.21
N SER A 474 14.20 -17.54 -23.63
CA SER A 474 15.15 -18.46 -22.99
C SER A 474 16.14 -19.10 -23.98
N ALA A 475 15.82 -19.11 -25.27
CA ALA A 475 16.67 -19.67 -26.31
C ALA A 475 17.98 -18.89 -26.58
N ASN A 476 18.20 -17.73 -25.94
CA ASN A 476 19.47 -17.02 -26.01
C ASN A 476 20.59 -17.64 -25.16
N GLY A 477 20.28 -18.58 -24.26
CA GLY A 477 21.24 -19.06 -23.25
C GLY A 477 21.71 -20.51 -23.38
N ASN A 478 20.90 -21.43 -23.93
CA ASN A 478 21.27 -22.82 -24.30
C ASN A 478 20.04 -23.53 -24.91
N SER A 479 20.30 -24.46 -25.83
CA SER A 479 19.37 -25.27 -26.65
C SER A 479 18.03 -25.64 -25.98
N ILE A 480 17.03 -24.76 -26.08
CA ILE A 480 15.63 -25.20 -26.11
C ILE A 480 15.37 -25.67 -27.54
N VAL A 481 15.42 -26.99 -27.73
CA VAL A 481 15.04 -27.65 -28.99
C VAL A 481 13.61 -27.21 -29.35
N GLY A 482 13.43 -26.61 -30.53
CA GLY A 482 12.11 -26.25 -31.06
C GLY A 482 11.82 -24.74 -31.23
N VAL A 483 12.78 -23.85 -31.01
CA VAL A 483 12.57 -22.39 -31.18
C VAL A 483 12.28 -22.02 -32.64
N GLU A 484 13.04 -22.57 -33.58
CA GLU A 484 12.80 -22.39 -35.02
C GLU A 484 11.41 -22.92 -35.42
N LYS A 485 11.00 -24.06 -34.82
CA LYS A 485 9.66 -24.60 -34.99
C LYS A 485 8.60 -23.62 -34.49
N LEU A 486 8.75 -23.04 -33.30
CA LEU A 486 7.83 -22.02 -32.77
C LEU A 486 7.77 -20.77 -33.66
N VAL A 487 8.91 -20.25 -34.13
CA VAL A 487 8.94 -19.10 -35.06
C VAL A 487 8.24 -19.45 -36.38
N SER A 488 8.50 -20.64 -36.93
CA SER A 488 7.86 -21.11 -38.16
C SER A 488 6.35 -21.30 -38.02
N LEU A 489 5.88 -21.75 -36.85
CA LEU A 489 4.46 -21.91 -36.54
C LEU A 489 3.71 -20.57 -36.49
N VAL A 490 4.42 -19.47 -36.22
CA VAL A 490 3.85 -18.12 -36.18
C VAL A 490 3.92 -17.44 -37.55
N THR A 491 5.02 -17.62 -38.28
CA THR A 491 5.33 -16.89 -39.52
C THR A 491 4.87 -17.63 -40.79
N GLY A 492 4.89 -18.96 -40.78
CA GLY A 492 4.61 -19.79 -41.95
C GLY A 492 3.12 -20.03 -42.23
N THR A 493 2.21 -19.41 -41.48
CA THR A 493 0.76 -19.61 -41.63
C THR A 493 -0.01 -18.29 -41.56
N GLU A 494 -1.04 -18.16 -42.39
CA GLU A 494 -2.00 -17.06 -42.30
C GLU A 494 -2.80 -17.12 -40.98
N LYS A 495 -3.07 -18.34 -40.50
CA LYS A 495 -3.79 -18.62 -39.25
C LYS A 495 -2.81 -18.69 -38.09
N SER A 496 -2.09 -17.60 -37.84
CA SER A 496 -1.13 -17.51 -36.74
C SER A 496 -1.82 -17.24 -35.42
N LEU A 497 -1.44 -17.90 -34.33
CA LEU A 497 -2.03 -17.60 -33.01
C LEU A 497 -1.72 -16.17 -32.54
N VAL A 498 -0.51 -15.68 -32.84
CA VAL A 498 -0.04 -14.35 -32.38
C VAL A 498 -0.40 -13.26 -33.37
N LEU A 499 -0.37 -13.56 -34.68
CA LEU A 499 -0.45 -12.54 -35.75
C LEU A 499 -1.79 -12.48 -36.48
N TRP A 500 -2.72 -13.38 -36.17
CA TRP A 500 -4.04 -13.40 -36.82
C TRP A 500 -5.02 -12.47 -36.11
N ASP A 501 -5.55 -11.51 -36.86
CA ASP A 501 -6.52 -10.51 -36.40
C ASP A 501 -7.72 -11.11 -35.67
N LYS A 502 -8.28 -12.21 -36.18
CA LYS A 502 -9.41 -12.90 -35.54
C LYS A 502 -9.08 -13.51 -34.18
N VAL A 503 -7.79 -13.67 -33.86
CA VAL A 503 -7.32 -14.18 -32.56
C VAL A 503 -6.97 -13.01 -31.64
N TYR A 504 -6.04 -12.13 -32.04
CA TYR A 504 -5.58 -11.08 -31.13
C TYR A 504 -6.66 -10.03 -30.83
N HIS A 505 -7.64 -9.79 -31.72
CA HIS A 505 -8.81 -8.95 -31.42
C HIS A 505 -9.69 -9.50 -30.30
N LYS A 506 -9.53 -10.78 -29.91
CA LYS A 506 -10.24 -11.37 -28.76
C LYS A 506 -9.54 -11.12 -27.43
N CYS A 507 -8.36 -10.50 -27.40
CA CYS A 507 -7.71 -10.12 -26.15
C CYS A 507 -8.52 -8.99 -25.50
N THR A 508 -9.09 -9.26 -24.33
CA THR A 508 -9.98 -8.31 -23.64
C THR A 508 -9.38 -7.74 -22.36
N SER A 509 -8.32 -8.36 -21.84
CA SER A 509 -7.68 -7.93 -20.59
C SER A 509 -6.30 -7.31 -20.82
N LEU A 510 -5.91 -6.37 -19.94
CA LEU A 510 -4.54 -5.84 -19.89
C LEU A 510 -3.50 -6.97 -19.79
N ARG A 511 -3.80 -8.00 -18.99
CA ARG A 511 -2.93 -9.15 -18.77
C ARG A 511 -2.63 -9.90 -20.07
N GLU A 512 -3.65 -10.22 -20.86
CA GLU A 512 -3.48 -10.87 -22.17
C GLU A 512 -2.72 -10.00 -23.15
N CYS A 513 -3.03 -8.70 -23.16
CA CYS A 513 -2.36 -7.73 -24.02
C CYS A 513 -0.86 -7.66 -23.73
N VAL A 514 -0.46 -7.58 -22.46
CA VAL A 514 0.96 -7.55 -22.06
C VAL A 514 1.69 -8.80 -22.54
N TRP A 515 1.12 -9.99 -22.37
CA TRP A 515 1.75 -11.23 -22.82
C TRP A 515 1.80 -11.38 -24.34
N LEU A 516 0.77 -10.91 -25.05
CA LEU A 516 0.79 -10.82 -26.51
C LEU A 516 1.93 -9.90 -26.98
N LEU A 517 2.07 -8.71 -26.39
CA LEU A 517 3.15 -7.78 -26.71
C LEU A 517 4.52 -8.41 -26.45
N ARG A 518 4.70 -9.11 -25.33
CA ARG A 518 5.93 -9.84 -25.01
C ARG A 518 6.26 -10.92 -26.05
N ALA A 519 5.26 -11.65 -26.54
CA ALA A 519 5.45 -12.61 -27.63
C ALA A 519 5.89 -11.92 -28.93
N VAL A 520 5.23 -10.80 -29.30
CA VAL A 520 5.58 -9.96 -30.47
C VAL A 520 7.01 -9.43 -30.38
N GLN A 521 7.40 -8.91 -29.22
CA GLN A 521 8.76 -8.44 -28.94
C GLN A 521 9.80 -9.55 -29.18
N MET A 522 9.54 -10.76 -28.66
CA MET A 522 10.47 -11.87 -28.82
C MET A 522 10.55 -12.39 -30.25
N LEU A 523 9.44 -12.42 -30.99
CA LEU A 523 9.44 -12.73 -32.42
C LEU A 523 10.27 -11.71 -33.22
N PHE A 524 10.11 -10.42 -32.90
CA PHE A 524 10.91 -9.38 -33.54
C PHE A 524 12.40 -9.52 -33.23
N ALA A 525 12.77 -9.76 -31.97
CA ALA A 525 14.16 -10.01 -31.60
C ALA A 525 14.78 -11.22 -32.31
N ARG A 526 13.96 -12.20 -32.72
CA ARG A 526 14.36 -13.39 -33.49
C ARG A 526 14.39 -13.17 -35.01
N GLY A 527 14.29 -11.94 -35.49
CA GLY A 527 14.39 -11.64 -36.91
C GLY A 527 13.09 -11.87 -37.70
N CYS A 528 11.93 -12.00 -37.05
CA CYS A 528 10.66 -12.07 -37.75
C CYS A 528 10.31 -10.72 -38.44
N ASP A 529 10.26 -10.71 -39.77
CA ASP A 529 9.95 -9.53 -40.60
C ASP A 529 8.49 -9.49 -41.08
N ASP A 530 7.61 -10.29 -40.48
CA ASP A 530 6.21 -10.35 -40.86
C ASP A 530 5.48 -9.04 -40.50
N VAL A 531 4.99 -8.32 -41.52
CA VAL A 531 4.25 -7.04 -41.38
C VAL A 531 3.05 -7.15 -40.43
N ARG A 532 2.48 -8.35 -40.23
CA ARG A 532 1.38 -8.56 -39.28
C ARG A 532 1.81 -8.29 -37.83
N LEU A 533 3.10 -8.41 -37.47
CA LEU A 533 3.60 -8.00 -36.14
C LEU A 533 3.30 -6.51 -35.87
N ALA A 534 3.54 -5.66 -36.87
CA ALA A 534 3.24 -4.24 -36.76
C ALA A 534 1.74 -3.96 -36.63
N ARG A 535 0.89 -4.76 -37.29
CA ARG A 535 -0.58 -4.65 -37.14
C ARG A 535 -1.04 -4.94 -35.72
N VAL A 536 -0.42 -5.89 -35.02
CA VAL A 536 -0.70 -6.14 -33.60
C VAL A 536 -0.36 -4.91 -32.75
N LEU A 537 0.81 -4.31 -32.96
CA LEU A 537 1.24 -3.11 -32.22
C LEU A 537 0.30 -1.93 -32.48
N VAL A 538 -0.03 -1.67 -33.74
CA VAL A 538 -0.98 -0.60 -34.13
C VAL A 538 -2.35 -0.85 -33.51
N TRP A 539 -2.83 -2.09 -33.53
CA TRP A 539 -4.09 -2.45 -32.89
C TRP A 539 -4.07 -2.18 -31.37
N VAL A 540 -3.02 -2.61 -30.65
CA VAL A 540 -2.91 -2.35 -29.21
C VAL A 540 -2.89 -0.84 -28.90
N LEU A 541 -2.17 -0.06 -29.71
CA LEU A 541 -2.04 1.39 -29.50
C LEU A 541 -3.32 2.17 -29.85
N CYS A 542 -4.07 1.74 -30.87
CA CYS A 542 -5.17 2.52 -31.45
C CYS A 542 -6.57 1.99 -31.11
N LYS A 543 -6.70 0.66 -31.01
CA LYS A 543 -7.97 -0.08 -31.14
C LYS A 543 -8.27 -1.05 -30.00
N PHE A 544 -7.40 -1.17 -28.99
CA PHE A 544 -7.67 -2.06 -27.86
C PHE A 544 -9.00 -1.66 -27.16
N PRO A 545 -9.91 -2.62 -26.86
CA PRO A 545 -11.26 -2.33 -26.36
C PRO A 545 -11.30 -1.53 -25.05
N ASP A 546 -10.31 -1.72 -24.19
CA ASP A 546 -10.11 -0.94 -22.96
C ASP A 546 -8.92 0.02 -23.14
N PRO A 547 -9.13 1.28 -23.54
CA PRO A 547 -8.08 2.26 -23.74
C PRO A 547 -7.55 2.78 -22.38
N SER A 548 -7.29 1.89 -21.43
CA SER A 548 -6.64 2.24 -20.19
C SER A 548 -5.23 2.76 -20.49
N LEU A 549 -4.81 3.73 -19.68
CA LEU A 549 -3.47 4.30 -19.77
C LEU A 549 -2.37 3.22 -19.64
N ALA A 550 -2.67 2.12 -18.95
CA ALA A 550 -1.77 1.00 -18.77
C ALA A 550 -1.51 0.22 -20.08
N VAL A 551 -2.54 -0.06 -20.87
CA VAL A 551 -2.40 -0.75 -22.16
C VAL A 551 -1.57 0.08 -23.13
N SER A 552 -1.86 1.38 -23.26
CA SER A 552 -1.08 2.26 -24.13
C SER A 552 0.38 2.36 -23.68
N ARG A 553 0.65 2.44 -22.37
CA ARG A 553 2.02 2.43 -21.84
C ARG A 553 2.75 1.13 -22.16
N ALA A 554 2.09 -0.02 -22.03
CA ALA A 554 2.66 -1.31 -22.39
C ALA A 554 2.99 -1.39 -23.88
N GLY A 555 2.08 -0.94 -24.76
CA GLY A 555 2.30 -0.87 -26.20
C GLY A 555 3.48 0.05 -26.56
N LEU A 556 3.56 1.24 -25.96
CA LEU A 556 4.65 2.19 -26.18
C LEU A 556 6.00 1.63 -25.69
N SER A 557 6.02 1.02 -24.51
CA SER A 557 7.22 0.35 -23.99
C SER A 557 7.68 -0.79 -24.91
N ALA A 558 6.75 -1.50 -25.54
CA ALA A 558 7.09 -2.53 -26.52
C ALA A 558 7.73 -1.95 -27.79
N VAL A 559 7.18 -0.86 -28.32
CA VAL A 559 7.74 -0.13 -29.47
C VAL A 559 9.12 0.42 -29.15
N GLU A 560 9.29 1.07 -28.00
CA GLU A 560 10.56 1.62 -27.54
C GLU A 560 11.63 0.52 -27.45
N TRP A 561 11.31 -0.61 -26.83
CA TRP A 561 12.22 -1.74 -26.71
C TRP A 561 12.59 -2.34 -28.09
N MET A 562 11.62 -2.53 -28.99
CA MET A 562 11.86 -3.05 -30.35
C MET A 562 12.70 -2.07 -31.19
N SER A 563 12.47 -0.76 -31.02
CA SER A 563 13.24 0.30 -31.66
C SER A 563 14.71 0.27 -31.21
N GLY A 564 14.94 -0.01 -29.92
CA GLY A 564 16.28 -0.24 -29.37
C GLY A 564 17.04 -1.41 -30.01
N ILE A 565 16.34 -2.42 -30.54
CA ILE A 565 16.96 -3.50 -31.32
C ILE A 565 17.19 -3.07 -32.76
N SER A 566 16.17 -2.54 -33.44
CA SER A 566 16.29 -2.05 -34.82
C SER A 566 15.14 -1.11 -35.21
N ALA A 567 15.32 0.19 -34.95
CA ALA A 567 14.37 1.23 -35.31
C ALA A 567 14.00 1.22 -36.80
N LYS A 568 14.98 1.07 -37.70
CA LYS A 568 14.77 1.05 -39.15
C LYS A 568 13.86 -0.11 -39.58
N ARG A 569 14.12 -1.31 -39.05
CA ARG A 569 13.35 -2.51 -39.35
C ARG A 569 11.92 -2.37 -38.81
N LEU A 570 11.79 -1.92 -37.57
CA LEU A 570 10.48 -1.67 -36.95
C LEU A 570 9.67 -0.66 -37.77
N TRP A 571 10.26 0.47 -38.15
CA TRP A 571 9.59 1.50 -38.96
C TRP A 571 9.16 0.98 -40.32
N THR A 572 9.99 0.18 -40.99
CA THR A 572 9.66 -0.41 -42.29
C THR A 572 8.41 -1.29 -42.22
N MET A 573 8.22 -1.98 -41.09
CA MET A 573 7.03 -2.80 -40.84
C MET A 573 5.81 -1.97 -40.39
N MET A 574 6.04 -0.94 -39.56
CA MET A 574 4.98 -0.13 -38.96
C MET A 574 4.39 0.91 -39.89
N ALA A 575 5.20 1.55 -40.75
CA ALA A 575 4.74 2.65 -41.58
C ALA A 575 3.51 2.29 -42.45
N PRO A 576 3.47 1.13 -43.14
CA PRO A 576 2.26 0.73 -43.88
C PRO A 576 1.05 0.52 -42.96
N ALA A 577 1.22 -0.19 -41.84
CA ALA A 577 0.12 -0.49 -40.92
C ALA A 577 -0.44 0.77 -40.24
N VAL A 578 0.42 1.73 -39.90
CA VAL A 578 0.01 3.04 -39.36
C VAL A 578 -0.72 3.85 -40.42
N LEU A 579 -0.21 3.88 -41.66
CA LEU A 579 -0.86 4.61 -42.75
C LEU A 579 -2.25 4.05 -43.06
N ASP A 580 -2.39 2.72 -43.12
CA ASP A 580 -3.68 2.04 -43.30
C ASP A 580 -4.67 2.45 -42.19
N GLU A 581 -4.21 2.47 -40.93
CA GLU A 581 -5.03 2.81 -39.78
C GLU A 581 -5.43 4.29 -39.72
N VAL A 582 -4.50 5.20 -40.05
CA VAL A 582 -4.75 6.63 -40.16
C VAL A 582 -5.76 6.89 -41.27
N THR A 583 -5.59 6.27 -42.43
CA THR A 583 -6.50 6.43 -43.58
C THR A 583 -7.90 5.94 -43.24
N ALA A 584 -8.01 4.75 -42.64
CA ALA A 584 -9.30 4.19 -42.21
C ALA A 584 -9.97 4.99 -41.07
N SER A 585 -9.19 5.75 -40.30
CA SER A 585 -9.69 6.60 -39.21
C SER A 585 -10.05 8.01 -39.67
N ALA A 586 -9.41 8.54 -40.71
CA ALA A 586 -9.70 9.86 -41.29
C ALA A 586 -11.14 9.96 -41.81
N ASP A 587 -11.75 8.82 -42.16
CA ASP A 587 -13.15 8.71 -42.58
C ASP A 587 -14.16 8.77 -41.42
N LYS A 588 -13.72 8.93 -40.16
CA LYS A 588 -14.59 8.94 -38.96
C LYS A 588 -14.24 10.11 -38.04
N ASP A 589 -15.16 11.05 -37.79
CA ASP A 589 -15.02 12.31 -37.04
C ASP A 589 -14.53 12.25 -35.55
N SER A 590 -13.86 11.20 -35.09
CA SER A 590 -13.52 10.95 -33.66
C SER A 590 -12.03 10.99 -33.30
N VAL A 591 -11.19 11.60 -34.15
CA VAL A 591 -9.72 11.40 -34.21
C VAL A 591 -8.82 12.17 -33.21
N PRO A 592 -9.10 13.39 -32.69
CA PRO A 592 -8.00 14.25 -32.23
C PRO A 592 -7.17 13.77 -31.01
N TYR A 593 -7.76 13.01 -30.08
CA TYR A 593 -7.10 12.71 -28.79
C TYR A 593 -6.29 11.40 -28.75
N LYS A 594 -6.53 10.47 -29.70
CA LYS A 594 -5.86 9.15 -29.72
C LYS A 594 -4.50 9.19 -30.44
N TRP A 595 -4.37 9.98 -31.50
CA TRP A 595 -3.20 10.00 -32.37
C TRP A 595 -2.04 10.85 -31.88
N THR A 596 -2.29 11.87 -31.06
CA THR A 596 -1.26 12.79 -30.56
C THR A 596 -0.19 12.11 -29.70
N LYS A 597 -0.52 10.98 -29.05
CA LYS A 597 0.46 10.18 -28.29
C LYS A 597 1.26 9.22 -29.18
N ILE A 598 0.64 8.68 -30.22
CA ILE A 598 1.27 7.76 -31.18
C ILE A 598 2.20 8.51 -32.14
N LEU A 599 1.86 9.75 -32.53
CA LEU A 599 2.69 10.60 -33.38
C LEU A 599 3.85 11.27 -32.62
N ARG A 600 3.80 11.31 -31.28
CA ARG A 600 4.88 11.84 -30.43
C ARG A 600 5.93 10.79 -30.04
N ALA A 601 5.52 9.53 -29.95
CA ALA A 601 6.42 8.39 -29.73
C ALA A 601 6.97 7.92 -31.07
#